data_AF-A0A7C6JVS1-F1
#
_entry.id   AF-A0A7C6JVS1-F1
#
_cell.length_a   1.000
_cell.length_b   1.000
_cell.length_c   1.000
_cell.angle_alpha   90.00
_cell.angle_beta   90.00
_cell.angle_gamma   90.00
#
_symmetry.space_group_name_H-M   'P 1'
#
loop_
_entity.id
_entity.type
_entity.pdbx_description
1 polymer ?
#
loop_
_entity_poly.entity_id
_entity_poly.type
_entity_poly.pdbx_seq_one_letter_code
_entity_poly.pdbx_strand_id
1 'polypeptide(L)'
;MKFFKSRKSTLVKLAILLFLVTMLLFPGCAFRGASSGLLLWFNNVLPSLLPFIIVSNLIVRLNITRHISRVFYPVFGKIFGISREGCYPVVIGFLSGIPMGAKAAADLEADRRISMEEGQFLMSMCNNASPMFIIGYISITQLELPEIKYALFAIIFGSAIIGAFIYRLLVFLRKPRRGKLQAASLTRQEASMDTAAPLPGKAPRPGSFRFEMLDSSIMNGFEIVTRIGGYIILFSILAQIMKESLPSSGIVKAFAMGILEITTGISQICSTAAGIKTKIVLIAALTSFGGLSGIAQTKSVLQGSRLSIRSYLYARVIVAIVAFLLAVIYVNTLFTAGYH
;
A
#
# COMPACT_ATOMS: atom_id res chain seq x y z
N MET A 1 -23.20 -7.72 22.48
CA MET A 1 -21.83 -7.54 21.92
C MET A 1 -20.99 -8.84 21.83
N LYS A 2 -21.09 -9.79 22.78
CA LYS A 2 -20.42 -11.12 22.70
C LYS A 2 -20.86 -11.98 21.50
N PHE A 3 -22.15 -11.94 21.13
CA PHE A 3 -22.72 -12.72 20.02
C PHE A 3 -22.13 -12.36 18.63
N PHE A 4 -21.94 -11.06 18.34
CA PHE A 4 -21.31 -10.61 17.09
C PHE A 4 -19.81 -10.92 17.00
N LYS A 5 -19.12 -10.96 18.16
CA LYS A 5 -17.69 -11.33 18.22
C LYS A 5 -17.50 -12.84 17.97
N SER A 6 -18.43 -13.67 18.47
CA SER A 6 -18.50 -15.11 18.21
C SER A 6 -18.69 -15.43 16.72
N ARG A 7 -19.70 -14.83 16.05
CA ARG A 7 -19.97 -15.08 14.62
C ARG A 7 -18.78 -14.74 13.71
N LYS A 8 -18.04 -13.66 14.00
CA LYS A 8 -16.84 -13.28 13.22
C LYS A 8 -15.72 -14.31 13.37
N SER A 9 -15.53 -14.87 14.57
CA SER A 9 -14.55 -15.93 14.79
C SER A 9 -14.93 -17.22 14.06
N THR A 10 -16.22 -17.58 14.08
CA THR A 10 -16.72 -18.76 13.35
C THR A 10 -16.53 -18.62 11.84
N LEU A 11 -16.82 -17.46 11.26
CA LEU A 11 -16.66 -17.22 9.82
C LEU A 11 -15.19 -17.34 9.38
N VAL A 12 -14.25 -16.81 10.18
CA VAL A 12 -12.81 -16.95 9.89
C VAL A 12 -12.37 -18.42 9.97
N LYS A 13 -12.81 -19.16 11.00
CA LYS A 13 -12.51 -20.59 11.12
C LYS A 13 -13.06 -21.38 9.94
N LEU A 14 -14.28 -21.09 9.52
CA LEU A 14 -14.91 -21.73 8.35
C LEU A 14 -14.15 -21.41 7.07
N ALA A 15 -13.73 -20.15 6.87
CA ALA A 15 -12.95 -19.75 5.70
C ALA A 15 -11.58 -20.47 5.64
N ILE A 16 -10.91 -20.64 6.79
CA ILE A 16 -9.65 -21.40 6.87
C ILE A 16 -9.88 -22.87 6.55
N LEU A 17 -10.92 -23.48 7.13
CA LEU A 17 -11.25 -24.88 6.85
C LEU A 17 -11.60 -25.07 5.37
N LEU A 18 -12.41 -24.20 4.79
CA LEU A 18 -12.76 -24.23 3.37
C LEU A 18 -11.52 -24.06 2.49
N PHE A 19 -10.61 -23.16 2.85
CA PHE A 19 -9.35 -22.99 2.12
C PHE A 19 -8.51 -24.26 2.14
N LEU A 20 -8.38 -24.89 3.32
CA LEU A 20 -7.68 -26.16 3.47
C LEU A 20 -8.32 -27.28 2.63
N VAL A 21 -9.64 -27.47 2.74
CA VAL A 21 -10.36 -28.49 1.95
C VAL A 21 -10.16 -28.23 0.46
N THR A 22 -10.27 -26.99 0.00
CA THR A 22 -10.06 -26.65 -1.42
C THR A 22 -8.63 -26.94 -1.88
N MET A 23 -7.61 -26.68 -1.06
CA MET A 23 -6.23 -27.05 -1.38
C MET A 23 -6.06 -28.58 -1.51
N LEU A 24 -6.73 -29.35 -0.66
CA LEU A 24 -6.69 -30.82 -0.71
C LEU A 24 -7.46 -31.40 -1.90
N LEU A 25 -8.55 -30.76 -2.33
CA LEU A 25 -9.31 -31.15 -3.52
C LEU A 25 -8.61 -30.77 -4.83
N PHE A 26 -7.81 -29.70 -4.84
CA PHE A 26 -7.11 -29.20 -6.03
C PHE A 26 -5.58 -29.07 -5.80
N PRO A 27 -4.86 -30.16 -5.47
CA PRO A 27 -3.46 -30.11 -5.04
C PRO A 27 -2.52 -29.57 -6.12
N GLY A 28 -2.76 -29.90 -7.40
CA GLY A 28 -1.97 -29.37 -8.52
C GLY A 28 -2.11 -27.85 -8.68
N CYS A 29 -3.31 -27.32 -8.46
CA CYS A 29 -3.57 -25.87 -8.50
C CYS A 29 -2.93 -25.17 -7.31
N ALA A 30 -3.04 -25.77 -6.13
CA ALA A 30 -2.40 -25.29 -4.92
C ALA A 30 -0.88 -25.22 -5.06
N PHE A 31 -0.25 -26.29 -5.59
CA PHE A 31 1.18 -26.31 -5.86
C PHE A 31 1.59 -25.22 -6.87
N ARG A 32 0.93 -25.15 -8.05
CA ARG A 32 1.24 -24.13 -9.07
C ARG A 32 1.10 -22.71 -8.53
N GLY A 33 0.01 -22.43 -7.81
CA GLY A 33 -0.23 -21.13 -7.20
C GLY A 33 0.81 -20.78 -6.14
N ALA A 34 1.19 -21.75 -5.30
CA ALA A 34 2.23 -21.56 -4.30
C ALA A 34 3.61 -21.30 -4.94
N SER A 35 4.01 -22.10 -5.94
CA SER A 35 5.27 -21.94 -6.65
C SER A 35 5.34 -20.61 -7.39
N SER A 36 4.26 -20.21 -8.07
CA SER A 36 4.19 -18.92 -8.76
C SER A 36 4.29 -17.75 -7.77
N GLY A 37 3.56 -17.81 -6.65
CA GLY A 37 3.65 -16.80 -5.60
C GLY A 37 5.03 -16.75 -4.93
N LEU A 38 5.66 -17.90 -4.72
CA LEU A 38 7.01 -18.01 -4.16
C LEU A 38 8.06 -17.39 -5.10
N LEU A 39 8.01 -17.71 -6.40
CA LEU A 39 8.93 -17.14 -7.39
C LEU A 39 8.73 -15.64 -7.57
N LEU A 40 7.48 -15.17 -7.56
CA LEU A 40 7.16 -13.75 -7.57
C LEU A 40 7.78 -13.04 -6.35
N TRP A 41 7.61 -13.63 -5.17
CA TRP A 41 8.20 -13.10 -3.95
C TRP A 41 9.73 -13.09 -4.01
N PHE A 42 10.35 -14.21 -4.40
CA PHE A 42 11.80 -14.38 -4.41
C PHE A 42 12.49 -13.51 -5.45
N ASN A 43 11.99 -13.48 -6.70
CA ASN A 43 12.65 -12.76 -7.80
C ASN A 43 12.37 -11.26 -7.78
N ASN A 44 11.21 -10.82 -7.29
CA ASN A 44 10.79 -9.43 -7.43
C ASN A 44 10.72 -8.73 -6.08
N VAL A 45 10.01 -9.31 -5.12
CA VAL A 45 9.64 -8.62 -3.87
C VAL A 45 10.78 -8.60 -2.88
N LEU A 46 11.44 -9.73 -2.65
CA LEU A 46 12.56 -9.86 -1.72
C LEU A 46 13.72 -8.92 -2.07
N PRO A 47 14.29 -8.95 -3.30
CA PRO A 47 15.41 -8.08 -3.66
C PRO A 47 15.02 -6.60 -3.73
N SER A 48 13.77 -6.29 -4.05
CA SER A 48 13.31 -4.90 -4.11
C SER A 48 13.03 -4.34 -2.72
N LEU A 49 12.20 -5.00 -1.91
CA LEU A 49 11.69 -4.42 -0.66
C LEU A 49 12.65 -4.57 0.52
N LEU A 50 13.40 -5.67 0.62
CA LEU A 50 14.25 -5.90 1.80
C LEU A 50 15.26 -4.76 2.03
N PRO A 51 16.03 -4.31 1.02
CA PRO A 51 16.95 -3.17 1.21
C PRO A 51 16.20 -1.90 1.64
N PHE A 52 15.05 -1.60 1.04
CA PHE A 52 14.27 -0.42 1.41
C PHE A 52 13.71 -0.50 2.83
N ILE A 53 13.29 -1.68 3.31
CA ILE A 53 12.81 -1.85 4.69
C ILE A 53 13.95 -1.61 5.68
N ILE A 54 15.13 -2.20 5.44
CA ILE A 54 16.30 -2.05 6.31
C ILE A 54 16.72 -0.58 6.38
N VAL A 55 16.88 0.07 5.22
CA VAL A 55 17.25 1.48 5.15
C VAL A 55 16.18 2.37 5.76
N SER A 56 14.89 2.07 5.55
CA SER A 56 13.79 2.82 6.16
C SER A 56 13.81 2.75 7.68
N ASN A 57 14.01 1.55 8.24
CA ASN A 57 14.15 1.37 9.69
C ASN A 57 15.30 2.19 10.26
N LEU A 58 16.46 2.20 9.59
CA LEU A 58 17.61 3.00 9.99
C LEU A 58 17.31 4.50 9.88
N ILE A 59 16.69 4.96 8.79
CA ILE A 59 16.33 6.38 8.59
C ILE A 59 15.40 6.88 9.70
N VAL A 60 14.41 6.07 10.09
CA VAL A 60 13.47 6.41 11.17
C VAL A 60 14.19 6.44 12.52
N ARG A 61 14.92 5.36 12.88
CA ARG A 61 15.59 5.24 14.18
C ARG A 61 16.73 6.23 14.40
N LEU A 62 17.43 6.61 13.34
CA LEU A 62 18.48 7.64 13.37
C LEU A 62 17.93 9.07 13.23
N ASN A 63 16.59 9.24 13.18
CA ASN A 63 15.93 10.53 12.97
C ASN A 63 16.37 11.28 11.68
N ILE A 64 16.87 10.56 10.68
CA ILE A 64 17.28 11.11 9.38
C ILE A 64 16.06 11.66 8.62
N THR A 65 14.87 11.13 8.89
CA THR A 65 13.57 11.61 8.38
C THR A 65 13.43 13.13 8.41
N ARG A 66 13.99 13.82 9.42
CA ARG A 66 13.89 15.28 9.55
C ARG A 66 14.62 16.02 8.41
N HIS A 67 15.75 15.48 7.95
CA HIS A 67 16.56 16.05 6.89
C HIS A 67 15.85 15.89 5.53
N ILE A 68 15.41 14.67 5.24
CA ILE A 68 14.60 14.37 4.04
C ILE A 68 13.38 15.29 4.02
N SER A 69 12.66 15.35 5.15
CA SER A 69 11.47 16.17 5.27
C SER A 69 11.74 17.65 5.08
N ARG A 70 12.87 18.19 5.58
CA ARG A 70 13.22 19.61 5.36
C ARG A 70 13.37 19.95 3.86
N VAL A 71 13.93 19.03 3.06
CA VAL A 71 14.13 19.21 1.62
C VAL A 71 12.79 19.20 0.88
N PHE A 72 11.91 18.24 1.18
CA PHE A 72 10.65 18.05 0.44
C PHE A 72 9.47 18.86 0.97
N TYR A 73 9.52 19.35 2.22
CA TYR A 73 8.44 20.09 2.85
C TYR A 73 7.96 21.35 2.11
N PRO A 74 8.83 22.18 1.49
CA PRO A 74 8.38 23.36 0.76
C PRO A 74 7.37 23.03 -0.36
N VAL A 75 7.48 21.84 -0.94
CA VAL A 75 6.61 21.34 -2.00
C VAL A 75 5.46 20.51 -1.40
N PHE A 76 5.79 19.42 -0.70
CA PHE A 76 4.79 18.46 -0.23
C PHE A 76 3.92 19.02 0.90
N GLY A 77 4.49 19.81 1.81
CA GLY A 77 3.75 20.44 2.90
C GLY A 77 2.66 21.38 2.38
N LYS A 78 2.99 22.20 1.36
CA LYS A 78 2.03 23.13 0.75
C LYS A 78 0.99 22.41 -0.10
N ILE A 79 1.40 21.48 -0.95
CA ILE A 79 0.50 20.79 -1.88
C ILE A 79 -0.46 19.86 -1.11
N PHE A 80 0.06 19.04 -0.19
CA PHE A 80 -0.73 18.02 0.49
C PHE A 80 -1.28 18.46 1.85
N GLY A 81 -0.89 19.62 2.36
CA GLY A 81 -1.30 20.08 3.70
C GLY A 81 -0.90 19.08 4.78
N ILE A 82 0.36 18.63 4.72
CA ILE A 82 0.94 17.65 5.65
C ILE A 82 2.04 18.30 6.49
N SER A 83 2.32 17.71 7.65
CA SER A 83 3.42 18.13 8.51
C SER A 83 4.77 17.90 7.82
N ARG A 84 5.83 18.46 8.41
CA ARG A 84 7.20 18.19 7.96
C ARG A 84 7.47 16.68 7.98
N GLU A 85 7.18 16.00 9.10
CA GLU A 85 7.43 14.56 9.24
C GLU A 85 6.61 13.71 8.24
N GLY A 86 5.44 14.18 7.83
CA GLY A 86 4.62 13.54 6.80
C GLY A 86 5.28 13.46 5.42
N CYS A 87 6.33 14.22 5.14
CA CYS A 87 7.03 14.19 3.85
C CYS A 87 7.78 12.87 3.62
N TYR A 88 8.30 12.25 4.68
CA TYR A 88 9.06 11.00 4.56
C TYR A 88 8.20 9.83 4.04
N PRO A 89 6.99 9.56 4.58
CA PRO A 89 6.06 8.58 4.03
C PRO A 89 5.71 8.80 2.55
N VAL A 90 5.64 10.04 2.09
CA VAL A 90 5.42 10.36 0.67
C VAL A 90 6.57 9.86 -0.19
N VAL A 91 7.80 10.21 0.17
CA VAL A 91 9.00 9.82 -0.58
C VAL A 91 9.15 8.30 -0.61
N ILE A 92 9.16 7.67 0.56
CA ILE A 92 9.42 6.22 0.63
C ILE A 92 8.27 5.42 0.00
N GLY A 93 7.03 5.83 0.20
CA GLY A 93 5.85 5.17 -0.37
C GLY A 93 5.82 5.24 -1.90
N PHE A 94 6.12 6.40 -2.47
CA PHE A 94 6.16 6.58 -3.93
C PHE A 94 7.30 5.83 -4.60
N LEU A 95 8.43 5.62 -3.92
CA LEU A 95 9.56 4.87 -4.47
C LEU A 95 9.41 3.36 -4.31
N SER A 96 8.99 2.89 -3.14
CA SER A 96 9.04 1.46 -2.78
C SER A 96 7.69 0.74 -2.89
N GLY A 97 6.57 1.47 -2.90
CA GLY A 97 5.24 0.93 -3.10
C GLY A 97 4.64 0.20 -1.88
N ILE A 98 3.69 -0.70 -2.11
CA ILE A 98 2.99 -1.45 -1.06
C ILE A 98 3.94 -2.48 -0.42
N PRO A 99 3.97 -2.61 0.94
CA PRO A 99 3.22 -1.86 1.95
C PRO A 99 4.02 -0.72 2.61
N MET A 100 5.12 -0.26 1.99
CA MET A 100 6.11 0.61 2.62
C MET A 100 5.60 2.01 2.95
N GLY A 101 4.76 2.59 2.08
CA GLY A 101 4.12 3.88 2.37
C GLY A 101 3.25 3.80 3.63
N ALA A 102 2.51 2.70 3.79
CA ALA A 102 1.70 2.46 4.98
C ALA A 102 2.55 2.19 6.23
N LYS A 103 3.62 1.40 6.10
CA LYS A 103 4.56 1.14 7.20
C LYS A 103 5.17 2.43 7.72
N ALA A 104 5.70 3.29 6.84
CA ALA A 104 6.32 4.54 7.25
C ALA A 104 5.34 5.48 7.96
N ALA A 105 4.10 5.56 7.48
CA ALA A 105 3.04 6.31 8.16
C ALA A 105 2.69 5.68 9.53
N ALA A 106 2.61 4.35 9.62
CA ALA A 106 2.31 3.64 10.86
C ALA A 106 3.42 3.82 11.91
N ASP A 107 4.69 3.71 11.52
CA ASP A 107 5.84 3.89 12.41
C ASP A 107 5.88 5.33 12.98
N LEU A 108 5.71 6.35 12.12
CA LEU A 108 5.68 7.74 12.57
C LEU A 108 4.46 8.07 13.45
N GLU A 109 3.30 7.45 13.19
CA GLU A 109 2.11 7.64 14.03
C GLU A 109 2.26 6.94 15.39
N ALA A 110 2.81 5.72 15.41
CA ALA A 110 3.11 4.98 16.63
C ALA A 110 4.10 5.75 17.52
N ASP A 111 5.11 6.38 16.91
CA ASP A 111 6.08 7.26 17.58
C ASP A 111 5.51 8.66 17.93
N ARG A 112 4.22 8.91 17.65
CA ARG A 112 3.52 10.19 17.87
C ARG A 112 4.16 11.39 17.14
N ARG A 113 4.86 11.13 16.05
CA ARG A 113 5.52 12.15 15.21
C ARG A 113 4.58 12.78 14.18
N ILE A 114 3.51 12.06 13.84
CA ILE A 114 2.40 12.55 13.04
C ILE A 114 1.07 12.20 13.73
N SER A 115 0.01 12.93 13.38
CA SER A 115 -1.34 12.64 13.90
C SER A 115 -1.94 11.39 13.24
N MET A 116 -2.92 10.77 13.90
CA MET A 116 -3.68 9.65 13.34
C MET A 116 -4.37 10.04 12.02
N GLU A 117 -4.98 11.23 11.96
CA GLU A 117 -5.60 11.75 10.74
C GLU A 117 -4.61 11.90 9.58
N GLU A 118 -3.43 12.46 9.86
CA GLU A 118 -2.39 12.62 8.87
C GLU A 118 -1.84 11.28 8.39
N GLY A 119 -1.55 10.35 9.32
CA GLY A 119 -1.09 9.00 8.98
C GLY A 119 -2.13 8.24 8.14
N GLN A 120 -3.42 8.40 8.44
CA GLN A 120 -4.51 7.80 7.66
C GLN A 120 -4.60 8.38 6.24
N PHE A 121 -4.39 9.69 6.10
CA PHE A 121 -4.30 10.35 4.79
C PHE A 121 -3.07 9.88 4.00
N LEU A 122 -1.89 9.89 4.61
CA LEU A 122 -0.64 9.47 3.97
C LEU A 122 -0.72 8.01 3.51
N MET A 123 -1.25 7.12 4.35
CA MET A 123 -1.47 5.73 3.98
C MET A 123 -2.39 5.58 2.75
N SER A 124 -3.40 6.44 2.60
CA SER A 124 -4.29 6.41 1.42
C SER A 124 -3.61 6.90 0.14
N MET A 125 -2.69 7.85 0.26
CA MET A 125 -2.02 8.49 -0.88
C MET A 125 -0.76 7.73 -1.32
N CYS A 126 0.03 7.23 -0.38
CA CYS A 126 1.42 6.83 -0.61
C CYS A 126 1.62 5.31 -0.69
N ASN A 127 0.58 4.50 -0.48
CA ASN A 127 0.67 3.05 -0.47
C ASN A 127 0.18 2.45 -1.80
N ASN A 128 0.93 2.71 -2.89
CA ASN A 128 0.61 2.33 -4.27
C ASN A 128 1.55 1.27 -4.82
N ALA A 129 1.29 0.75 -6.02
CA ALA A 129 2.29 -0.05 -6.72
C ALA A 129 3.55 0.77 -7.01
N SER A 130 4.72 0.13 -6.97
CA SER A 130 6.00 0.81 -7.18
C SER A 130 6.19 1.24 -8.65
N PRO A 131 7.04 2.24 -8.92
CA PRO A 131 7.37 2.65 -10.29
C PRO A 131 7.91 1.48 -11.11
N MET A 132 8.74 0.62 -10.50
CA MET A 132 9.29 -0.57 -11.16
C MET A 132 8.18 -1.57 -11.52
N PHE A 133 7.20 -1.79 -10.64
CA PHE A 133 6.06 -2.65 -10.98
C PHE A 133 5.25 -2.08 -12.16
N ILE A 134 4.99 -0.78 -12.18
CA ILE A 134 4.17 -0.15 -13.23
C ILE A 134 4.91 -0.10 -14.58
N ILE A 135 6.16 0.35 -14.57
CA ILE A 135 6.94 0.54 -15.79
C ILE A 135 7.45 -0.80 -16.30
N GLY A 136 8.13 -1.57 -15.46
CA GLY A 136 8.76 -2.83 -15.83
C GLY A 136 7.73 -3.94 -16.00
N TYR A 137 7.03 -4.31 -14.92
CA TYR A 137 6.13 -5.46 -14.97
C TYR A 137 4.90 -5.19 -15.83
N ILE A 138 4.16 -4.11 -15.58
CA ILE A 138 2.90 -3.88 -16.32
C ILE A 138 3.15 -3.45 -17.76
N SER A 139 3.89 -2.36 -17.98
CA SER A 139 3.96 -1.72 -19.30
C SER A 139 4.88 -2.49 -20.25
N ILE A 140 6.09 -2.84 -19.80
CA ILE A 140 7.08 -3.51 -20.65
C ILE A 140 6.80 -5.01 -20.75
N THR A 141 6.59 -5.71 -19.64
CA THR A 141 6.47 -7.18 -19.66
C THR A 141 5.06 -7.70 -19.97
N GLN A 142 4.02 -7.16 -19.33
CA GLN A 142 2.67 -7.74 -19.45
C GLN A 142 1.86 -7.17 -20.61
N LEU A 143 1.92 -5.86 -20.83
CA LEU A 143 1.20 -5.20 -21.93
C LEU A 143 2.02 -5.15 -23.22
N GLU A 144 3.34 -5.36 -23.14
CA GLU A 144 4.27 -5.25 -24.28
C GLU A 144 4.17 -3.88 -24.99
N LEU A 145 3.85 -2.83 -24.21
CA LEU A 145 3.68 -1.45 -24.67
C LEU A 145 4.55 -0.51 -23.84
N PRO A 146 5.85 -0.40 -24.12
CA PRO A 146 6.75 0.45 -23.36
C PRO A 146 6.42 1.96 -23.45
N GLU A 147 5.70 2.39 -24.49
CA GLU A 147 5.33 3.81 -24.71
C GLU A 147 4.35 4.33 -23.67
N ILE A 148 3.44 3.49 -23.16
CA ILE A 148 2.41 3.93 -22.23
C ILE A 148 2.93 4.06 -20.78
N LYS A 149 4.20 3.72 -20.52
CA LYS A 149 4.76 3.63 -19.15
C LYS A 149 4.56 4.90 -18.33
N TYR A 150 4.77 6.07 -18.93
CA TYR A 150 4.60 7.35 -18.24
C TYR A 150 3.14 7.74 -18.08
N ALA A 151 2.30 7.41 -19.06
CA ALA A 151 0.85 7.62 -18.95
C ALA A 151 0.26 6.76 -17.83
N LEU A 152 0.61 5.47 -17.78
CA LEU A 152 0.14 4.56 -16.75
C LEU A 152 0.66 4.95 -15.36
N PHE A 153 1.92 5.38 -15.25
CA PHE A 153 2.48 5.95 -14.04
C PHE A 153 1.69 7.18 -13.56
N ALA A 154 1.43 8.14 -14.47
CA ALA A 154 0.67 9.35 -14.17
C ALA A 154 -0.78 9.05 -13.77
N ILE A 155 -1.44 8.08 -14.42
CA ILE A 155 -2.79 7.64 -14.06
C ILE A 155 -2.81 7.05 -12.66
N ILE A 156 -1.91 6.12 -12.34
CA ILE A 156 -1.91 5.42 -11.05
C ILE A 156 -1.56 6.39 -9.92
N PHE A 157 -0.48 7.16 -10.04
CA PHE A 157 -0.07 8.11 -8.99
C PHE A 157 -1.03 9.31 -8.90
N GLY A 158 -1.51 9.82 -10.03
CA GLY A 158 -2.53 10.87 -10.07
C GLY A 158 -3.83 10.42 -9.41
N SER A 159 -4.27 9.19 -9.67
CA SER A 159 -5.45 8.61 -9.01
C SER A 159 -5.28 8.49 -7.50
N ALA A 160 -4.08 8.15 -7.03
CA ALA A 160 -3.79 8.04 -5.61
C ALA A 160 -3.83 9.41 -4.92
N ILE A 161 -3.28 10.45 -5.54
CA ILE A 161 -3.31 11.82 -5.02
C ILE A 161 -4.76 12.32 -5.00
N ILE A 162 -5.44 12.31 -6.14
CA ILE A 162 -6.82 12.80 -6.28
C ILE A 162 -7.75 12.03 -5.34
N GLY A 163 -7.66 10.70 -5.32
CA GLY A 163 -8.47 9.84 -4.47
C GLY A 163 -8.22 10.08 -2.98
N ALA A 164 -6.98 10.35 -2.56
CA ALA A 164 -6.67 10.70 -1.17
C ALA A 164 -7.28 12.05 -0.76
N PHE A 165 -7.30 13.05 -1.65
CA PHE A 165 -7.98 14.33 -1.40
C PHE A 165 -9.50 14.17 -1.32
N ILE A 166 -10.11 13.39 -2.23
CA ILE A 166 -11.54 13.06 -2.17
C ILE A 166 -11.87 12.36 -0.86
N TYR A 167 -11.06 11.36 -0.47
CA TYR A 167 -11.22 10.66 0.80
C TYR A 167 -11.15 11.63 1.99
N ARG A 168 -10.14 12.52 2.02
CA ARG A 168 -9.99 13.54 3.07
C ARG A 168 -11.22 14.44 3.16
N LEU A 169 -11.75 14.89 2.03
CA LEU A 169 -12.95 15.72 1.97
C LEU A 169 -14.17 14.97 2.52
N LEU A 170 -14.40 13.73 2.09
CA LEU A 170 -15.54 12.91 2.55
C LEU A 170 -15.48 12.61 4.05
N VAL A 171 -14.29 12.37 4.60
CA VAL A 171 -14.11 12.19 6.05
C VAL A 171 -14.34 13.49 6.81
N PHE A 172 -13.84 14.63 6.29
CA PHE A 172 -14.05 15.93 6.90
C PHE A 172 -15.54 16.30 6.95
N LEU A 173 -16.29 16.07 5.88
CA LEU A 173 -17.74 16.30 5.80
C LEU A 173 -18.56 15.41 6.75
N ARG A 174 -18.04 14.21 7.10
CA ARG A 174 -18.69 13.28 8.03
C ARG A 174 -18.41 13.56 9.50
N LYS A 175 -17.38 14.35 9.84
CA LYS A 175 -17.18 14.77 11.22
C LYS A 175 -18.31 15.77 11.55
N PRO A 176 -19.25 15.45 12.47
CA PRO A 176 -20.20 16.46 12.92
C PRO A 176 -19.38 17.63 13.45
N ARG A 177 -19.77 18.86 13.11
CA ARG A 177 -19.23 20.11 13.69
C ARG A 177 -19.42 20.04 15.21
N ARG A 178 -18.54 19.34 15.93
CA ARG A 178 -18.33 19.60 17.35
C ARG A 178 -17.77 21.01 17.40
N GLY A 179 -18.56 21.88 18.01
CA GLY A 179 -18.57 23.31 17.77
C GLY A 179 -17.21 24.00 17.91
N LYS A 180 -17.16 25.19 17.30
CA LYS A 180 -16.12 26.22 17.39
C LYS A 180 -15.88 26.77 18.83
N LEU A 181 -15.92 25.94 19.86
CA LEU A 181 -15.84 26.37 21.27
C LEU A 181 -14.63 25.82 22.05
N GLN A 182 -13.69 25.12 21.41
CA GLN A 182 -12.42 24.70 22.04
C GLN A 182 -11.15 25.14 21.29
N ALA A 183 -11.30 25.91 20.21
CA ALA A 183 -10.15 26.46 19.46
C ALA A 183 -9.57 27.76 20.07
N ALA A 184 -10.15 28.27 21.17
CA ALA A 184 -9.64 29.44 21.88
C ALA A 184 -8.69 29.09 23.06
N SER A 185 -8.52 27.81 23.39
CA SER A 185 -7.74 27.36 24.56
C SER A 185 -6.46 26.59 24.23
N LEU A 186 -6.09 26.44 22.94
CA LEU A 186 -4.84 25.78 22.52
C LEU A 186 -3.77 26.76 21.99
N THR A 187 -4.04 28.07 21.96
CA THR A 187 -3.09 29.08 21.43
C THR A 187 -2.33 29.83 22.54
N ARG A 188 -2.37 29.38 23.80
CA ARG A 188 -1.71 30.08 24.93
C ARG A 188 -0.80 29.21 25.79
N GLN A 189 -0.35 28.05 25.30
CA GLN A 189 0.51 27.15 26.07
C GLN A 189 1.77 26.68 25.32
N GLU A 190 2.29 27.50 24.41
CA GLU A 190 3.63 27.33 23.80
C GLU A 190 4.61 28.47 24.19
N ALA A 191 4.32 29.22 25.25
CA ALA A 191 5.21 30.25 25.77
C ALA A 191 5.34 30.14 27.29
N SER A 192 6.08 29.14 27.77
CA SER A 192 6.84 29.08 29.02
C SER A 192 7.13 27.64 29.42
N MET A 193 8.34 27.17 29.15
CA MET A 193 8.98 26.24 30.07
C MET A 193 10.49 26.43 30.00
N ASP A 194 10.94 27.30 30.90
CA ASP A 194 12.32 27.50 31.28
C ASP A 194 12.93 26.24 31.89
N THR A 195 14.21 26.07 31.59
CA THR A 195 15.28 25.51 32.43
C THR A 195 14.89 24.52 33.54
N ALA A 196 15.00 23.22 33.24
CA ALA A 196 15.22 22.18 34.23
C ALA A 196 16.53 21.43 33.91
N ALA A 197 17.48 21.48 34.85
CA ALA A 197 18.77 20.83 34.76
C ALA A 197 18.64 19.29 34.62
N PRO A 198 19.52 18.59 33.87
CA PRO A 198 19.47 17.14 33.78
C PRO A 198 20.12 16.48 35.01
N LEU A 199 19.37 15.59 35.67
CA LEU A 199 19.90 14.57 36.58
C LEU A 199 20.80 13.57 35.81
N PRO A 200 21.89 13.07 36.39
CA PRO A 200 22.84 12.20 35.70
C PRO A 200 22.34 10.75 35.73
N GLY A 201 21.67 10.33 34.66
CA GLY A 201 21.44 8.92 34.34
C GLY A 201 21.69 8.75 32.84
N LYS A 202 22.57 7.82 32.46
CA LYS A 202 22.92 7.53 31.05
C LYS A 202 21.69 7.05 30.26
N ALA A 203 20.87 8.00 29.81
CA ALA A 203 19.99 7.78 28.68
C ALA A 203 20.86 7.67 27.42
N PRO A 204 20.64 6.69 26.52
CA PRO A 204 21.38 6.59 25.28
C PRO A 204 21.21 7.89 24.48
N ARG A 205 22.31 8.45 23.97
CA ARG A 205 22.26 9.66 23.12
C ARG A 205 21.31 9.40 21.94
N PRO A 206 20.27 10.21 21.72
CA PRO A 206 19.42 10.06 20.54
C PRO A 206 20.27 10.30 19.29
N GLY A 207 20.35 9.29 18.41
CA GLY A 207 20.98 9.41 17.08
C GLY A 207 22.37 8.80 16.90
N SER A 208 22.99 8.16 17.91
CA SER A 208 24.24 7.41 17.66
C SER A 208 23.95 6.06 17.01
N PHE A 209 24.58 5.78 15.86
CA PHE A 209 24.54 4.47 15.22
C PHE A 209 25.13 3.39 16.13
N ARG A 210 24.49 2.22 16.15
CA ARG A 210 24.94 1.03 16.89
C ARG A 210 24.73 -0.20 16.01
N PHE A 211 25.66 -1.15 16.04
CA PHE A 211 25.51 -2.40 15.27
C PHE A 211 24.23 -3.16 15.66
N GLU A 212 23.84 -3.15 16.93
CA GLU A 212 22.57 -3.76 17.36
C GLU A 212 21.33 -3.14 16.67
N MET A 213 21.41 -1.85 16.30
CA MET A 213 20.35 -1.17 15.54
C MET A 213 20.30 -1.69 14.10
N LEU A 214 21.46 -1.93 13.48
CA LEU A 214 21.56 -2.52 12.15
C LEU A 214 21.00 -3.94 12.16
N ASP A 215 21.45 -4.79 13.08
CA ASP A 215 21.01 -6.18 13.19
C ASP A 215 19.49 -6.28 13.41
N SER A 216 18.95 -5.47 14.33
CA SER A 216 17.50 -5.44 14.55
C SER A 216 16.72 -4.87 13.35
N SER A 217 17.32 -3.98 12.56
CA SER A 217 16.72 -3.47 11.32
C SER A 217 16.71 -4.53 10.21
N ILE A 218 17.78 -5.32 10.10
CA ILE A 218 17.89 -6.47 9.19
C ILE A 218 16.84 -7.52 9.56
N MET A 219 16.78 -7.94 10.83
CA MET A 219 15.82 -8.95 11.28
C MET A 219 14.37 -8.51 11.10
N ASN A 220 14.05 -7.25 11.44
CA ASN A 220 12.73 -6.70 11.17
C ASN A 220 12.42 -6.64 9.66
N GLY A 221 13.42 -6.35 8.83
CA GLY A 221 13.32 -6.40 7.38
C GLY A 221 12.93 -7.79 6.87
N PHE A 222 13.65 -8.82 7.29
CA PHE A 222 13.35 -10.21 6.94
C PHE A 222 11.96 -10.65 7.43
N GLU A 223 11.57 -10.27 8.64
CA GLU A 223 10.24 -10.58 9.17
C GLU A 223 9.14 -9.98 8.30
N ILE A 224 9.25 -8.69 7.96
CA ILE A 224 8.25 -7.99 7.15
C ILE A 224 8.19 -8.55 5.74
N VAL A 225 9.33 -8.72 5.08
CA VAL A 225 9.36 -9.23 3.70
C VAL A 225 8.88 -10.68 3.61
N THR A 226 9.14 -11.50 4.65
CA THR A 226 8.64 -12.87 4.73
C THR A 226 7.13 -12.91 4.93
N ARG A 227 6.59 -12.06 5.81
CA ARG A 227 5.13 -11.89 5.97
C ARG A 227 4.48 -11.50 4.63
N ILE A 228 5.09 -10.58 3.89
CA ILE A 228 4.63 -10.18 2.55
C ILE A 228 4.60 -11.39 1.60
N GLY A 229 5.67 -12.19 1.57
CA GLY A 229 5.75 -13.41 0.77
C GLY A 229 4.66 -14.42 1.11
N GLY A 230 4.39 -14.62 2.40
CA GLY A 230 3.30 -15.47 2.86
C GLY A 230 1.92 -15.05 2.31
N TYR A 231 1.61 -13.74 2.32
CA TYR A 231 0.37 -13.25 1.72
C TYR A 231 0.34 -13.47 0.21
N ILE A 232 1.42 -13.17 -0.50
CA ILE A 232 1.50 -13.40 -1.95
C ILE A 232 1.21 -14.87 -2.27
N ILE A 233 1.90 -15.81 -1.62
CA ILE A 233 1.71 -17.25 -1.83
C ILE A 233 0.25 -17.67 -1.58
N LEU A 234 -0.34 -17.27 -0.45
CA LEU A 234 -1.72 -17.65 -0.09
C LEU A 234 -2.75 -17.12 -1.09
N PHE A 235 -2.61 -15.86 -1.51
CA PHE A 235 -3.53 -15.27 -2.49
C PHE A 235 -3.28 -15.78 -3.92
N SER A 236 -2.04 -16.14 -4.28
CA SER A 236 -1.74 -16.81 -5.56
C SER A 236 -2.33 -18.21 -5.64
N ILE A 237 -2.37 -18.97 -4.53
CA ILE A 237 -3.08 -20.26 -4.45
C ILE A 237 -4.57 -20.04 -4.73
N LEU A 238 -5.21 -19.07 -4.07
CA LEU A 238 -6.63 -18.74 -4.28
C LEU A 238 -6.90 -18.34 -5.73
N ALA A 239 -6.04 -17.49 -6.31
CA ALA A 239 -6.16 -17.05 -7.69
C ALA A 239 -6.02 -18.23 -8.67
N GLN A 240 -5.07 -19.13 -8.43
CA GLN A 240 -4.85 -20.31 -9.28
C GLN A 240 -6.00 -21.33 -9.18
N ILE A 241 -6.59 -21.53 -7.99
CA ILE A 241 -7.78 -22.36 -7.84
C ILE A 241 -8.96 -21.74 -8.60
N MET A 242 -9.19 -20.43 -8.46
CA MET A 242 -10.22 -19.71 -9.21
C MET A 242 -10.00 -19.83 -10.72
N LYS A 243 -8.73 -19.83 -11.17
CA LYS A 243 -8.37 -20.03 -12.58
C LYS A 243 -8.86 -21.38 -13.14
N GLU A 244 -8.96 -22.41 -12.34
CA GLU A 244 -9.24 -23.78 -12.81
C GLU A 244 -10.68 -24.19 -12.52
N SER A 245 -11.26 -23.73 -11.41
CA SER A 245 -12.62 -24.11 -11.00
C SER A 245 -13.74 -23.32 -11.69
N LEU A 246 -13.47 -22.12 -12.21
CA LEU A 246 -14.49 -21.31 -12.89
C LEU A 246 -14.47 -21.56 -14.40
N PRO A 247 -15.56 -22.06 -15.02
CA PRO A 247 -15.58 -22.39 -16.46
C PRO A 247 -15.54 -21.16 -17.39
N SER A 248 -15.69 -19.94 -16.86
CA SER A 248 -15.68 -18.72 -17.67
C SER A 248 -14.28 -18.33 -18.13
N SER A 249 -13.94 -18.52 -19.41
CA SER A 249 -12.68 -18.05 -20.03
C SER A 249 -12.70 -16.55 -20.39
N GLY A 250 -13.15 -15.72 -19.44
CA GLY A 250 -13.47 -14.31 -19.71
C GLY A 250 -12.65 -13.30 -18.91
N ILE A 251 -12.65 -12.07 -19.39
CA ILE A 251 -12.05 -10.90 -18.74
C ILE A 251 -12.55 -10.71 -17.29
N VAL A 252 -13.80 -11.08 -17.01
CA VAL A 252 -14.41 -11.02 -15.67
C VAL A 252 -13.67 -11.91 -14.68
N LYS A 253 -13.33 -13.14 -15.07
CA LYS A 253 -12.57 -14.08 -14.23
C LYS A 253 -11.15 -13.58 -14.00
N ALA A 254 -10.50 -13.09 -15.05
CA ALA A 254 -9.16 -12.50 -14.94
C ALA A 254 -9.15 -11.30 -13.98
N PHE A 255 -10.17 -10.44 -14.04
CA PHE A 255 -10.34 -9.34 -13.11
C PHE A 255 -10.59 -9.81 -11.67
N ALA A 256 -11.44 -10.82 -11.48
CA ALA A 256 -11.70 -11.41 -10.15
C ALA A 256 -10.43 -12.02 -9.53
N MET A 257 -9.60 -12.68 -10.33
CA MET A 257 -8.27 -13.16 -9.90
C MET A 257 -7.38 -11.99 -9.49
N GLY A 258 -7.43 -10.87 -10.21
CA GLY A 258 -6.74 -9.64 -9.86
C GLY A 258 -7.17 -9.02 -8.55
N ILE A 259 -8.45 -9.15 -8.18
CA ILE A 259 -8.95 -8.70 -6.87
C ILE A 259 -8.24 -9.48 -5.76
N LEU A 260 -7.93 -10.77 -5.96
CA LEU A 260 -7.17 -11.56 -4.98
C LEU A 260 -5.69 -11.15 -4.97
N GLU A 261 -5.05 -11.24 -6.13
CA GLU A 261 -3.61 -10.98 -6.30
C GLU A 261 -3.38 -10.30 -7.65
N ILE A 262 -2.86 -9.06 -7.61
CA ILE A 262 -2.80 -8.17 -8.77
C ILE A 262 -1.91 -8.71 -9.88
N THR A 263 -0.79 -9.35 -9.55
CA THR A 263 0.20 -9.83 -10.52
C THR A 263 -0.41 -10.93 -11.39
N THR A 264 -1.02 -11.91 -10.73
CA THR A 264 -1.71 -13.03 -11.36
C THR A 264 -2.88 -12.54 -12.20
N GLY A 265 -3.67 -11.58 -11.69
CA GLY A 265 -4.79 -11.00 -12.42
C GLY A 265 -4.38 -10.22 -13.67
N ILE A 266 -3.34 -9.39 -13.57
CA ILE A 266 -2.81 -8.62 -14.72
C ILE A 266 -2.35 -9.57 -15.82
N SER A 267 -1.59 -10.62 -15.46
CA SER A 267 -1.16 -11.63 -16.42
C SER A 267 -2.34 -12.34 -17.10
N GLN A 268 -3.39 -12.68 -16.34
CA GLN A 268 -4.58 -13.26 -16.95
C GLN A 268 -5.34 -12.27 -17.83
N ILE A 269 -5.46 -10.99 -17.44
CA ILE A 269 -6.10 -9.95 -18.26
C ILE A 269 -5.37 -9.83 -19.60
N CYS A 270 -4.04 -9.78 -19.59
CA CYS A 270 -3.23 -9.69 -20.80
C CYS A 270 -3.36 -10.91 -21.70
N SER A 271 -3.54 -12.11 -21.14
CA SER A 271 -3.76 -13.34 -21.92
C SER A 271 -5.15 -13.46 -22.56
N THR A 272 -6.11 -12.59 -22.21
CA THR A 272 -7.46 -12.62 -22.82
C THR A 272 -7.48 -11.99 -24.22
N ALA A 273 -8.50 -12.35 -25.01
CA ALA A 273 -8.78 -11.74 -26.31
C ALA A 273 -9.36 -10.30 -26.23
N ALA A 274 -9.40 -9.69 -25.03
CA ALA A 274 -9.91 -8.33 -24.88
C ALA A 274 -9.03 -7.30 -25.62
N GLY A 275 -9.65 -6.26 -26.17
CA GLY A 275 -8.92 -5.17 -26.80
C GLY A 275 -7.98 -4.44 -25.82
N ILE A 276 -6.90 -3.88 -26.35
CA ILE A 276 -5.83 -3.28 -25.55
C ILE A 276 -6.32 -2.13 -24.65
N LYS A 277 -7.26 -1.31 -25.15
CA LYS A 277 -7.87 -0.22 -24.37
C LYS A 277 -8.55 -0.75 -23.11
N THR A 278 -9.29 -1.85 -23.22
CA THR A 278 -9.94 -2.52 -22.09
C THR A 278 -8.90 -3.07 -21.11
N LYS A 279 -7.83 -3.70 -21.60
CA LYS A 279 -6.73 -4.21 -20.75
C LYS A 279 -6.10 -3.07 -19.94
N ILE A 280 -5.75 -1.95 -20.58
CA ILE A 280 -5.17 -0.77 -19.91
C ILE A 280 -6.09 -0.26 -18.79
N VAL A 281 -7.38 -0.07 -19.08
CA VAL A 281 -8.36 0.44 -18.11
C VAL A 281 -8.49 -0.48 -16.90
N LEU A 282 -8.66 -1.78 -17.13
CA LEU A 282 -8.84 -2.75 -16.05
C LEU A 282 -7.58 -2.91 -15.21
N ILE A 283 -6.40 -2.94 -15.84
CA ILE A 283 -5.13 -3.05 -15.14
C ILE A 283 -4.85 -1.79 -14.31
N ALA A 284 -5.13 -0.59 -14.82
CA ALA A 284 -4.98 0.65 -14.06
C ALA A 284 -5.88 0.64 -12.82
N ALA A 285 -7.17 0.30 -12.96
CA ALA A 285 -8.11 0.22 -11.86
C ALA A 285 -7.69 -0.83 -10.82
N LEU A 286 -7.28 -2.01 -11.27
CA LEU A 286 -6.85 -3.11 -10.40
C LEU A 286 -5.57 -2.78 -9.63
N THR A 287 -4.59 -2.19 -10.30
CA THR A 287 -3.32 -1.77 -9.69
C THR A 287 -3.54 -0.67 -8.67
N SER A 288 -4.42 0.29 -8.98
CA SER A 288 -4.85 1.35 -8.07
C SER A 288 -5.79 0.86 -6.95
N PHE A 289 -6.37 -0.35 -7.05
CA PHE A 289 -7.03 -1.01 -5.93
C PHE A 289 -5.99 -1.71 -5.03
N GLY A 290 -5.01 -2.41 -5.62
CA GLY A 290 -3.89 -3.06 -4.92
C GLY A 290 -4.14 -4.51 -4.50
N GLY A 291 -5.34 -5.05 -4.75
CA GLY A 291 -5.72 -6.43 -4.44
C GLY A 291 -5.83 -6.76 -2.95
N LEU A 292 -6.51 -7.86 -2.63
CA LEU A 292 -6.68 -8.33 -1.25
C LEU A 292 -5.34 -8.75 -0.64
N SER A 293 -4.43 -9.30 -1.44
CA SER A 293 -3.04 -9.56 -1.03
C SER A 293 -2.34 -8.28 -0.55
N GLY A 294 -2.36 -7.20 -1.34
CA GLY A 294 -1.77 -5.93 -0.95
C GLY A 294 -2.42 -5.28 0.28
N ILE A 295 -3.74 -5.41 0.42
CA ILE A 295 -4.46 -4.96 1.62
C ILE A 295 -4.04 -5.77 2.86
N ALA A 296 -3.85 -7.08 2.74
CA ALA A 296 -3.39 -7.93 3.84
C ALA A 296 -1.94 -7.62 4.23
N GLN A 297 -1.06 -7.42 3.25
CA GLN A 297 0.31 -6.94 3.46
C GLN A 297 0.33 -5.59 4.19
N THR A 298 -0.51 -4.65 3.74
CA THR A 298 -0.68 -3.34 4.38
C THR A 298 -1.11 -3.49 5.83
N LYS A 299 -2.15 -4.28 6.09
CA LYS A 299 -2.63 -4.54 7.46
C LYS A 299 -1.53 -5.10 8.37
N SER A 300 -0.64 -5.93 7.82
CA SER A 300 0.42 -6.58 8.59
C SER A 300 1.49 -5.61 9.12
N VAL A 301 1.64 -4.44 8.50
CA VAL A 301 2.60 -3.40 8.89
C VAL A 301 1.98 -2.25 9.69
N LEU A 302 0.67 -2.28 9.98
CA LEU A 302 0.00 -1.26 10.81
C LEU A 302 0.11 -1.55 12.32
N GLN A 303 0.84 -2.60 12.73
CA GLN A 303 0.96 -3.01 14.12
C GLN A 303 1.53 -1.87 14.98
N GLY A 304 0.94 -1.61 16.14
CA GLY A 304 1.35 -0.53 17.04
C GLY A 304 0.77 0.85 16.69
N SER A 305 0.27 1.05 15.47
CA SER A 305 -0.40 2.29 15.07
C SER A 305 -1.91 2.25 15.35
N ARG A 306 -2.55 3.41 15.36
CA ARG A 306 -4.01 3.58 15.42
C ARG A 306 -4.65 3.63 14.03
N LEU A 307 -3.89 3.41 12.96
CA LEU A 307 -4.36 3.52 11.59
C LEU A 307 -5.38 2.42 11.25
N SER A 308 -6.42 2.79 10.49
CA SER A 308 -7.55 1.92 10.21
C SER A 308 -7.47 1.30 8.82
N ILE A 309 -7.36 -0.04 8.76
CA ILE A 309 -7.40 -0.77 7.49
C ILE A 309 -8.75 -0.63 6.76
N ARG A 310 -9.85 -0.41 7.49
CA ARG A 310 -11.17 -0.21 6.87
C ARG A 310 -11.24 1.13 6.14
N SER A 311 -10.68 2.16 6.78
CA SER A 311 -10.56 3.48 6.20
C SER A 311 -9.64 3.46 4.98
N TYR A 312 -8.53 2.72 5.06
CA TYR A 312 -7.67 2.45 3.91
C TYR A 312 -8.42 1.78 2.75
N LEU A 313 -9.16 0.71 3.02
CA LEU A 313 -9.93 0.00 2.00
C LEU A 313 -10.93 0.91 1.30
N TYR A 314 -11.66 1.74 2.05
CA TYR A 314 -12.59 2.71 1.49
C TYR A 314 -11.87 3.72 0.57
N ALA A 315 -10.71 4.23 1.01
CA ALA A 315 -9.91 5.12 0.18
C ALA A 315 -9.40 4.42 -1.10
N ARG A 316 -9.00 3.14 -1.02
CA ARG A 316 -8.56 2.36 -2.20
C ARG A 316 -9.66 2.14 -3.22
N VAL A 317 -10.90 1.96 -2.79
CA VAL A 317 -12.04 1.90 -3.72
C VAL A 317 -12.20 3.23 -4.46
N ILE A 318 -12.09 4.37 -3.76
CA ILE A 318 -12.13 5.70 -4.41
C ILE A 318 -10.99 5.85 -5.41
N VAL A 319 -9.76 5.54 -4.99
CA VAL A 319 -8.55 5.62 -5.84
C VAL A 319 -8.69 4.74 -7.08
N ALA A 320 -9.22 3.51 -6.95
CA ALA A 320 -9.47 2.62 -8.08
C ALA A 320 -10.52 3.16 -9.05
N ILE A 321 -11.60 3.78 -8.55
CA ILE A 321 -12.62 4.44 -9.40
C ILE A 321 -11.99 5.63 -10.15
N VAL A 322 -11.20 6.46 -9.47
CA VAL A 322 -10.52 7.58 -10.13
C VAL A 322 -9.54 7.07 -11.19
N ALA A 323 -8.79 6.00 -10.90
CA ALA A 323 -7.87 5.38 -11.86
C ALA A 323 -8.60 4.85 -13.09
N PHE A 324 -9.75 4.19 -12.88
CA PHE A 324 -10.61 3.72 -13.96
C PHE A 324 -11.04 4.90 -14.86
N LEU A 325 -11.55 5.99 -14.28
CA LEU A 325 -12.00 7.16 -15.03
C LEU A 325 -10.85 7.83 -15.79
N LEU A 326 -9.71 8.04 -15.16
CA LEU A 326 -8.51 8.61 -15.80
C LEU A 326 -8.01 7.73 -16.94
N ALA A 327 -8.00 6.40 -16.77
CA ALA A 327 -7.61 5.47 -17.81
C ALA A 327 -8.61 5.47 -18.98
N VAL A 328 -9.92 5.52 -18.71
CA VAL A 328 -10.96 5.62 -19.75
C VAL A 328 -10.79 6.90 -20.57
N ILE A 329 -10.51 8.03 -19.93
CA ILE A 329 -10.23 9.29 -20.63
C ILE A 329 -8.99 9.11 -21.51
N TYR A 330 -7.88 8.65 -20.94
CA TYR A 330 -6.63 8.44 -21.67
C TYR A 330 -6.80 7.56 -22.92
N VAL A 331 -7.46 6.39 -22.79
CA VAL A 331 -7.58 5.45 -23.91
C VAL A 331 -8.50 5.93 -25.04
N ASN A 332 -9.36 6.91 -24.77
CA ASN A 332 -10.30 7.47 -25.74
C ASN A 332 -9.80 8.77 -26.39
N THR A 333 -8.91 9.52 -25.75
CA THR A 333 -8.45 10.83 -26.25
C THR A 333 -7.00 10.84 -26.69
N LEU A 334 -6.11 10.23 -25.91
CA LEU A 334 -4.65 10.33 -26.09
C LEU A 334 -4.01 9.05 -26.61
N PHE A 335 -4.66 7.90 -26.41
CA PHE A 335 -4.17 6.63 -26.90
C PHE A 335 -4.53 6.43 -28.37
N THR A 336 -3.54 6.62 -29.23
CA THR A 336 -3.61 6.25 -30.64
C THR A 336 -3.15 4.80 -30.81
N ALA A 337 -4.10 3.89 -31.05
CA ALA A 337 -3.76 2.53 -31.44
C ALA A 337 -3.31 2.57 -32.91
N GLY A 338 -2.00 2.63 -33.16
CA GLY A 338 -1.49 2.57 -34.55
C GLY A 338 -0.30 3.47 -34.82
N TYR A 339 0.81 3.24 -34.13
CA TYR A 339 2.15 3.10 -34.70
C TYR A 339 2.81 2.02 -33.84
N HIS A 340 3.65 1.16 -34.42
CA HIS A 340 4.26 -0.06 -33.85
C HIS A 340 3.54 -1.36 -34.21
#